data_AF-A0A949XY11-F1
#
_entry.id   AF-A0A949XY11-F1
#
_cell.length_a   1.000
_cell.length_b   1.000
_cell.length_c   1.000
_cell.angle_alpha   90.00
_cell.angle_beta   90.00
_cell.angle_gamma   90.00
#
_symmetry.space_group_name_H-M   'P 1'
#
loop_
_entity.id
_entity.type
_entity.pdbx_description
1 polymer ?
#
loop_
_entity_poly.entity_id
_entity_poly.type
_entity_poly.pdbx_seq_one_letter_code
_entity_poly.pdbx_strand_id
1 'polypeptide(L)'
;MPLLHGTLGPLEMALLIELVSRRNLMKRLSLCLAACAVVFAPTVRAQAPDDRARSAAFVAPFQNPDGGFGAKAGGVSSLGATSSAIRALKNTGGSIPDVLSCVKYVLSCRDAESGGYAPAPGGIPDVRATAVGLMAAAELKVADDKMSAGAIGFFSRNVKGFEDIRIAVAGLEAVQKASPEFPAWAARVESDRNPDGTWGKGPGRARDTGGAAVALLRMGVAPDKEDAILAALREGQRPDGGWGEADGGSDLESTYRVMRAFFMLEEKPDLKRLREFLARCRQSDGGYAVKPGDVADVVGTYYATTVFRWTRLLEGEPALIETAGFVPLCNGKDLGGWEGDSSLWSVRDGMLVGISPGIKRNNFLATEKSYGNFILQLSFRLIGGDGNSGVQFRSVRISGHEMAGYQADIGQDYWGCLYDESRRNRVLERASPWALETLNTTGWNRYEVRAMGDRIRLSLNGDTSVEYREEDPAIARDGRIAFQIHAGGPMEIQFKDIQIQPLPSPTPCDDTQPGFHLRTVKTDQGERKYTVYVPVGYDGKKPFPIALFLHDSGERGDDGTLGSMDGLGAAIYGHPEDYPMIAVFPQARESWRAESD
;
A
#
# COMPACT_ATOMS: atom_id res chain seq x y z
N MET A 1 10.79 -55.83 30.81
CA MET A 1 11.37 -56.55 31.97
C MET A 1 12.16 -55.56 32.83
N PRO A 2 12.18 -55.70 34.16
CA PRO A 2 11.57 -54.70 35.04
C PRO A 2 12.52 -53.75 35.78
N LEU A 3 11.89 -52.67 36.25
CA LEU A 3 12.14 -51.80 37.42
C LEU A 3 13.21 -52.25 38.44
N LEU A 4 14.06 -51.30 38.84
CA LEU A 4 14.59 -51.20 40.19
C LEU A 4 14.42 -49.76 40.70
N HIS A 5 13.60 -49.64 41.74
CA HIS A 5 13.38 -48.43 42.53
C HIS A 5 14.62 -48.12 43.38
N GLY A 6 15.01 -46.84 43.41
CA GLY A 6 15.83 -46.25 44.47
C GLY A 6 15.24 -44.89 44.83
N THR A 7 14.54 -44.81 45.95
CA THR A 7 14.06 -43.55 46.54
C THR A 7 15.21 -42.87 47.28
N LEU A 8 15.57 -41.65 46.87
CA LEU A 8 16.52 -40.77 47.56
C LEU A 8 15.95 -40.32 48.91
N GLY A 9 16.82 -40.25 49.92
CA GLY A 9 16.43 -39.96 51.31
C GLY A 9 16.18 -38.46 51.58
N PRO A 10 15.51 -38.13 52.70
CA PRO A 10 15.13 -36.75 53.05
C PRO A 10 16.31 -35.77 53.20
N LEU A 11 17.53 -36.26 53.45
CA LEU A 11 18.74 -35.40 53.48
C LEU A 11 19.24 -35.00 52.08
N GLU A 12 19.06 -35.84 51.06
CA GLU A 12 19.47 -35.53 49.68
C GLU A 12 18.48 -34.57 49.00
N MET A 13 17.21 -34.58 49.42
CA MET A 13 16.22 -33.60 48.98
C MET A 13 16.45 -32.20 49.55
N ALA A 14 16.93 -32.09 50.79
CA ALA A 14 17.26 -30.79 51.40
C ALA A 14 18.46 -30.12 50.69
N LEU A 15 19.47 -30.91 50.29
CA LEU A 15 20.64 -30.40 49.56
C LEU A 15 20.28 -29.93 48.13
N LEU A 16 19.35 -30.62 47.45
CA LEU A 16 18.89 -30.23 46.11
C LEU A 16 18.07 -28.92 46.13
N ILE A 17 17.25 -28.70 47.16
CA ILE A 17 16.45 -27.48 47.32
C ILE A 17 17.34 -26.26 47.63
N GLU A 18 18.41 -26.43 48.41
CA GLU A 18 19.35 -25.34 48.71
C GLU A 18 20.26 -25.00 47.50
N LEU A 19 20.63 -25.98 46.67
CA LEU A 19 21.39 -25.78 45.43
C LEU A 19 20.57 -25.12 44.31
N VAL A 20 19.27 -25.41 44.20
CA VAL A 20 18.36 -24.76 43.24
C VAL A 20 18.03 -23.32 43.67
N SER A 21 17.94 -23.04 44.97
CA SER A 21 17.70 -21.69 45.49
C SER A 21 18.90 -20.75 45.28
N ARG A 22 20.14 -21.22 45.48
CA ARG A 22 21.37 -20.42 45.24
C ARG A 22 21.65 -20.16 43.76
N ARG A 23 21.24 -21.05 42.86
CA ARG A 23 21.35 -20.85 41.39
C ARG A 23 20.35 -19.80 40.86
N ASN A 24 19.20 -19.63 41.53
CA ASN A 24 18.20 -18.62 41.17
C ASN A 24 18.50 -17.23 41.75
N LEU A 25 19.23 -17.14 42.88
CA LEU A 25 19.62 -15.86 43.47
C LEU A 25 20.77 -15.18 42.70
N MET A 26 21.75 -15.95 42.19
CA MET A 26 22.82 -15.40 41.33
C MET A 26 22.36 -15.04 39.91
N LYS A 27 21.30 -15.66 39.38
CA LYS A 27 20.67 -15.22 38.12
C LYS A 27 19.86 -13.92 38.26
N ARG A 28 19.43 -13.55 39.47
CA ARG A 28 18.67 -12.31 39.72
C ARG A 28 19.56 -11.11 40.04
N LEU A 29 20.77 -11.29 40.59
CA LEU A 29 21.69 -10.16 40.83
C LEU A 29 22.47 -9.70 39.58
N SER A 30 22.73 -10.59 38.61
CA SER A 30 23.37 -10.19 37.34
C SER A 30 22.42 -9.47 36.37
N LEU A 31 21.11 -9.43 36.65
CA LEU A 31 20.12 -8.72 35.83
C LEU A 31 19.89 -7.25 36.27
N CYS A 32 20.42 -6.81 37.40
CA CYS A 32 20.14 -5.46 37.94
C CYS A 32 21.28 -4.44 37.77
N LEU A 33 22.44 -4.81 37.24
CA LEU A 33 23.59 -3.90 37.05
C LEU A 33 24.07 -3.73 35.60
N ALA A 34 23.34 -4.29 34.63
CA ALA A 34 23.52 -4.01 33.20
C ALA A 34 22.43 -3.06 32.65
N ALA A 35 21.87 -2.21 33.51
CA ALA A 35 20.77 -1.29 33.18
C ALA A 35 21.21 0.16 32.89
N CYS A 36 22.51 0.44 32.77
CA CYS A 36 22.99 1.77 32.39
C CYS A 36 24.03 1.64 31.27
N ALA A 37 23.70 2.20 30.11
CA ALA A 37 24.42 2.19 28.83
C ALA A 37 24.12 1.01 27.88
N VAL A 38 22.83 0.74 27.62
CA VAL A 38 22.44 0.25 26.29
C VAL A 38 22.47 1.46 25.36
N VAL A 39 23.54 1.59 24.58
CA VAL A 39 23.48 2.35 23.33
C VAL A 39 22.40 1.66 22.50
N PHE A 40 21.28 2.33 22.29
CA PHE A 40 20.23 1.84 21.38
C PHE A 40 20.86 1.72 19.99
N ALA A 41 21.35 0.53 19.64
CA ALA A 41 21.44 0.15 18.25
C ALA A 41 19.99 0.16 17.74
N PRO A 42 19.65 0.95 16.71
CA PRO A 42 18.30 0.94 16.17
C PRO A 42 18.01 -0.49 15.71
N THR A 43 17.07 -1.15 16.37
CA THR A 43 16.46 -2.37 15.84
C THR A 43 15.95 -2.03 14.45
N VAL A 44 16.47 -2.72 13.44
CA VAL A 44 16.14 -2.53 12.03
C VAL A 44 14.67 -2.91 11.86
N ARG A 45 13.80 -1.91 11.94
CA ARG A 45 12.35 -2.03 11.87
C ARG A 45 11.91 -2.07 10.41
N ALA A 46 10.81 -2.78 10.12
CA ALA A 46 10.11 -2.62 8.85
C ALA A 46 9.74 -1.13 8.65
N GLN A 47 9.72 -0.64 7.41
CA GLN A 47 9.48 0.79 7.14
C GLN A 47 8.15 1.22 7.78
N ALA A 48 8.23 2.08 8.81
CA ALA A 48 7.05 2.55 9.52
C ALA A 48 6.15 3.37 8.57
N PRO A 49 4.84 3.52 8.85
CA PRO A 49 3.97 4.41 8.08
C PRO A 49 4.56 5.82 7.88
N ASP A 50 5.14 6.39 8.94
CA ASP A 50 5.87 7.67 8.91
C ASP A 50 7.06 7.67 7.93
N ASP A 51 7.76 6.55 7.82
CA ASP A 51 8.90 6.46 6.91
C ASP A 51 8.48 6.47 5.44
N ARG A 52 7.34 5.86 5.13
CA ARG A 52 6.77 5.88 3.77
C ARG A 52 6.22 7.26 3.43
N ALA A 53 5.50 7.88 4.37
CA ALA A 53 5.01 9.25 4.22
C ALA A 53 6.16 10.24 3.98
N ARG A 54 7.29 10.10 4.70
CA ARG A 54 8.48 10.91 4.43
C ARG A 54 9.08 10.67 3.05
N SER A 55 9.13 9.43 2.57
CA SER A 55 9.62 9.15 1.21
C SER A 55 8.67 9.69 0.14
N ALA A 56 7.36 9.66 0.35
CA ALA A 56 6.39 10.32 -0.54
C ALA A 56 6.60 11.84 -0.55
N ALA A 57 6.73 12.46 0.64
CA ALA A 57 6.97 13.89 0.79
C ALA A 57 8.33 14.35 0.23
N PHE A 58 9.33 13.46 0.17
CA PHE A 58 10.60 13.72 -0.49
C PHE A 58 10.44 13.79 -2.02
N VAL A 59 9.68 12.88 -2.62
CA VAL A 59 9.55 12.76 -4.09
C VAL A 59 8.54 13.76 -4.67
N ALA A 60 7.40 13.96 -4.00
CA ALA A 60 6.29 14.76 -4.53
C ALA A 60 6.71 16.18 -5.00
N PRO A 61 7.54 16.94 -4.27
CA PRO A 61 7.94 18.29 -4.68
C PRO A 61 8.86 18.35 -5.90
N PHE A 62 9.28 17.21 -6.46
CA PHE A 62 10.19 17.17 -7.60
C PHE A 62 9.43 17.22 -8.94
N GLN A 63 8.09 17.27 -8.88
CA GLN A 63 7.26 17.56 -10.04
C GLN A 63 7.43 19.02 -10.45
N ASN A 64 7.75 19.23 -11.73
CA ASN A 64 7.90 20.54 -12.32
C ASN A 64 6.58 21.03 -12.94
N PRO A 65 6.45 22.34 -13.24
CA PRO A 65 5.26 22.90 -13.88
C PRO A 65 4.90 22.30 -15.26
N ASP A 66 5.85 21.64 -15.93
CA ASP A 66 5.59 20.90 -17.18
C ASP A 66 4.91 19.53 -16.96
N GLY A 67 4.69 19.16 -15.70
CA GLY A 67 4.08 17.90 -15.27
C GLY A 67 5.07 16.75 -15.09
N GLY A 68 6.28 16.85 -15.63
CA GLY A 68 7.33 15.85 -15.46
C GLY A 68 8.06 16.00 -14.12
N PHE A 69 8.87 15.00 -13.76
CA PHE A 69 9.70 15.06 -12.55
C PHE A 69 11.17 15.19 -12.91
N GLY A 70 11.87 16.02 -12.14
CA GLY A 70 13.33 16.03 -12.10
C GLY A 70 13.87 14.89 -11.24
N ALA A 71 15.11 14.45 -11.48
CA ALA A 71 15.78 13.47 -10.61
C ALA A 71 16.04 14.04 -9.19
N LYS A 72 16.20 15.37 -9.11
CA LYS A 72 16.37 16.16 -7.89
C LYS A 72 15.42 17.36 -7.92
N ALA A 73 15.12 17.95 -6.77
CA ALA A 73 14.30 19.16 -6.66
C ALA A 73 14.82 20.26 -7.61
N GLY A 74 13.91 20.82 -8.43
CA GLY A 74 14.23 21.84 -9.44
C GLY A 74 15.10 21.36 -10.61
N GLY A 75 15.37 20.06 -10.72
CA GLY A 75 16.05 19.47 -11.87
C GLY A 75 15.15 19.39 -13.10
N VAL A 76 15.74 19.35 -14.29
CA VAL A 76 15.00 19.23 -15.55
C VAL A 76 14.20 17.92 -15.58
N SER A 77 12.94 18.02 -16.02
CA SER A 77 12.07 16.86 -16.19
C SER A 77 12.65 15.85 -17.18
N SER A 78 12.56 14.56 -16.87
CA SER A 78 12.84 13.48 -17.82
C SER A 78 11.85 12.34 -17.64
N LEU A 79 11.55 11.61 -18.72
CA LEU A 79 10.66 10.45 -18.68
C LEU A 79 11.14 9.39 -17.67
N GLY A 80 12.46 9.22 -17.54
CA GLY A 80 13.08 8.33 -16.56
C GLY A 80 12.78 8.71 -15.11
N ALA A 81 12.99 9.98 -14.77
CA ALA A 81 12.68 10.48 -13.43
C ALA A 81 11.17 10.51 -13.17
N THR A 82 10.36 10.92 -14.13
CA THR A 82 8.89 10.88 -14.06
C THR A 82 8.37 9.47 -13.76
N SER A 83 8.80 8.45 -14.53
CA SER A 83 8.39 7.06 -14.29
C SER A 83 8.84 6.54 -12.92
N SER A 84 10.05 6.91 -12.49
CA SER A 84 10.58 6.54 -11.17
C SER A 84 9.78 7.20 -10.04
N ALA A 85 9.44 8.48 -10.17
CA ALA A 85 8.66 9.23 -9.18
C ALA A 85 7.24 8.67 -9.04
N ILE A 86 6.53 8.45 -10.15
CA ILE A 86 5.18 7.83 -10.16
C ILE A 86 5.20 6.53 -9.34
N ARG A 87 6.19 5.67 -9.61
CA ARG A 87 6.30 4.36 -8.95
C ARG A 87 6.76 4.47 -7.50
N ALA A 88 7.66 5.40 -7.17
CA ALA A 88 8.06 5.65 -5.79
C ALA A 88 6.88 6.14 -4.94
N LEU A 89 6.07 7.06 -5.48
CA LEU A 89 4.85 7.55 -4.85
C LEU A 89 3.87 6.39 -4.65
N LYS A 90 3.54 5.63 -5.70
CA LYS A 90 2.69 4.43 -5.56
C LYS A 90 3.20 3.45 -4.51
N ASN A 91 4.49 3.12 -4.51
CA ASN A 91 5.09 2.16 -3.58
C ASN A 91 5.10 2.65 -2.12
N THR A 92 5.02 3.96 -1.90
CA THR A 92 4.96 4.56 -0.57
C THR A 92 3.53 4.87 -0.14
N GLY A 93 2.56 4.69 -1.04
CA GLY A 93 1.20 5.16 -0.91
C GLY A 93 1.02 6.64 -1.26
N GLY A 94 2.08 7.40 -1.53
CA GLY A 94 1.98 8.79 -1.95
C GLY A 94 1.24 9.01 -3.28
N SER A 95 0.92 10.27 -3.56
CA SER A 95 0.14 10.69 -4.73
C SER A 95 0.96 11.61 -5.63
N ILE A 96 0.64 11.60 -6.93
CA ILE A 96 1.20 12.54 -7.90
C ILE A 96 0.52 13.90 -7.69
N PRO A 97 1.26 14.99 -7.45
CA PRO A 97 0.65 16.30 -7.15
C PRO A 97 -0.27 16.82 -8.27
N ASP A 98 0.22 16.83 -9.52
CA ASP A 98 -0.57 17.16 -10.71
C ASP A 98 -0.57 15.98 -11.68
N VAL A 99 -1.53 15.07 -11.49
CA VAL A 99 -1.67 13.87 -12.32
C VAL A 99 -1.96 14.19 -13.78
N LEU A 100 -2.73 15.25 -14.08
CA LEU A 100 -3.13 15.59 -15.44
C LEU A 100 -1.96 16.13 -16.26
N SER A 101 -1.16 17.01 -15.67
CA SER A 101 0.06 17.48 -16.31
C SER A 101 1.10 16.36 -16.42
N CYS A 102 1.17 15.45 -15.42
CA CYS A 102 2.01 14.26 -15.51
C CYS A 102 1.62 13.36 -16.71
N VAL A 103 0.32 13.12 -16.92
CA VAL A 103 -0.19 12.39 -18.08
C VAL A 103 0.23 13.09 -19.38
N LYS A 104 0.02 14.41 -19.48
CA LYS A 104 0.42 15.20 -20.66
C LYS A 104 1.92 15.10 -20.93
N TYR A 105 2.75 15.21 -19.89
CA TYR A 105 4.20 15.08 -20.01
C TYR A 105 4.61 13.71 -20.57
N VAL A 106 4.10 12.62 -19.98
CA VAL A 106 4.40 11.25 -20.42
C VAL A 106 3.97 11.04 -21.88
N LEU A 107 2.76 11.47 -22.25
CA LEU A 107 2.26 11.35 -23.62
C LEU A 107 3.05 12.22 -24.62
N SER A 108 3.53 13.39 -24.21
CA SER A 108 4.35 14.26 -25.06
C SER A 108 5.77 13.73 -25.33
N CYS A 109 6.23 12.75 -24.54
CA CYS A 109 7.47 12.03 -24.80
C CYS A 109 7.30 10.94 -25.89
N ARG A 110 6.06 10.59 -26.26
CA ARG A 110 5.79 9.58 -27.28
C ARG A 110 5.88 10.17 -28.68
N ASP A 111 6.61 9.52 -29.55
CA ASP A 111 6.57 9.77 -30.98
C ASP A 111 5.52 8.85 -31.64
N ALA A 112 4.50 9.45 -32.23
CA ALA A 112 3.40 8.73 -32.85
C ALA A 112 3.80 8.01 -34.15
N GLU A 113 4.81 8.50 -34.87
CA GLU A 113 5.26 7.91 -36.14
C GLU A 113 6.10 6.66 -35.90
N SER A 114 7.13 6.75 -35.06
CA SER A 114 7.97 5.58 -34.75
C SER A 114 7.27 4.59 -33.80
N GLY A 115 6.33 5.08 -32.98
CA GLY A 115 5.71 4.32 -31.89
C GLY A 115 6.55 4.23 -30.61
N GLY A 116 7.77 4.81 -30.62
CA GLY A 116 8.67 4.85 -29.47
C GLY A 116 8.44 6.05 -28.56
N TYR A 117 9.14 6.08 -27.42
CA TYR A 117 9.23 7.26 -26.56
C TYR A 117 10.66 7.77 -26.50
N ALA A 118 10.79 9.09 -26.37
CA ALA A 118 12.02 9.80 -26.13
C ALA A 118 12.24 10.09 -24.63
N PRO A 119 13.48 10.33 -24.18
CA PRO A 119 13.77 10.67 -22.78
C PRO A 119 13.11 11.97 -22.27
N ALA A 120 12.72 12.86 -23.18
CA ALA A 120 12.02 14.11 -22.90
C ALA A 120 11.20 14.53 -24.13
N PRO A 121 10.21 15.44 -23.98
CA PRO A 121 9.38 15.92 -25.10
C PRO A 121 10.24 16.50 -26.23
N GLY A 122 9.93 16.12 -27.48
CA GLY A 122 10.70 16.53 -28.67
C GLY A 122 12.08 15.87 -28.82
N GLY A 123 12.45 14.92 -27.95
CA GLY A 123 13.68 14.16 -28.07
C GLY A 123 13.62 13.04 -29.12
N ILE A 124 14.70 12.27 -29.23
CA ILE A 124 14.79 11.11 -30.13
C ILE A 124 14.34 9.85 -29.38
N PRO A 125 13.41 9.06 -29.93
CA PRO A 125 12.99 7.81 -29.31
C PRO A 125 14.10 6.78 -29.17
N ASP A 126 14.12 6.06 -28.05
CA ASP A 126 15.05 4.96 -27.80
C ASP A 126 14.36 3.79 -27.05
N VAL A 127 15.01 2.62 -27.01
CA VAL A 127 14.43 1.39 -26.42
C VAL A 127 14.14 1.56 -24.93
N ARG A 128 15.06 2.18 -24.18
CA ARG A 128 14.92 2.37 -22.74
C ARG A 128 13.78 3.34 -22.45
N ALA A 129 13.75 4.49 -23.10
CA ALA A 129 12.70 5.49 -22.96
C ALA A 129 11.33 4.92 -23.38
N THR A 130 11.26 4.14 -24.47
CA THR A 130 10.02 3.46 -24.90
C THR A 130 9.47 2.53 -23.84
N ALA A 131 10.32 1.67 -23.26
CA ALA A 131 9.91 0.77 -22.20
C ALA A 131 9.49 1.52 -20.92
N VAL A 132 10.25 2.53 -20.51
CA VAL A 132 9.96 3.37 -19.34
C VAL A 132 8.66 4.16 -19.54
N GLY A 133 8.40 4.64 -20.76
CA GLY A 133 7.17 5.31 -21.16
C GLY A 133 5.95 4.40 -21.06
N LEU A 134 6.05 3.15 -21.52
CA LEU A 134 5.00 2.15 -21.32
C LEU A 134 4.73 1.89 -19.84
N MET A 135 5.78 1.75 -19.02
CA MET A 135 5.61 1.57 -17.57
C MET A 135 4.90 2.77 -16.93
N ALA A 136 5.27 4.00 -17.31
CA ALA A 136 4.61 5.21 -16.81
C ALA A 136 3.14 5.29 -17.27
N ALA A 137 2.87 5.00 -18.54
CA ALA A 137 1.51 5.00 -19.09
C ALA A 137 0.62 3.94 -18.45
N ALA A 138 1.17 2.75 -18.14
CA ALA A 138 0.45 1.70 -17.41
C ALA A 138 0.10 2.14 -15.99
N GLU A 139 1.05 2.74 -15.27
CA GLU A 139 0.83 3.24 -13.91
C GLU A 139 -0.19 4.39 -13.86
N LEU A 140 -0.18 5.26 -14.88
CA LEU A 140 -1.16 6.34 -15.05
C LEU A 140 -2.50 5.86 -15.63
N LYS A 141 -2.64 4.57 -15.95
CA LYS A 141 -3.84 3.98 -16.57
C LYS A 141 -4.25 4.64 -17.89
N VAL A 142 -3.27 5.09 -18.67
CA VAL A 142 -3.48 5.73 -20.00
C VAL A 142 -2.90 4.90 -21.16
N ALA A 143 -2.29 3.75 -20.87
CA ALA A 143 -1.83 2.84 -21.91
C ALA A 143 -3.01 2.19 -22.65
N ASP A 144 -2.98 2.23 -23.98
CA ASP A 144 -3.95 1.56 -24.84
C ASP A 144 -3.28 0.55 -25.80
N ASP A 145 -4.10 -0.20 -26.54
CA ASP A 145 -3.63 -1.21 -27.49
C ASP A 145 -2.81 -0.62 -28.64
N LYS A 146 -3.11 0.61 -29.07
CA LYS A 146 -2.40 1.29 -30.16
C LYS A 146 -1.00 1.73 -29.71
N MET A 147 -0.89 2.26 -28.50
CA MET A 147 0.38 2.60 -27.88
C MET A 147 1.24 1.35 -27.72
N SER A 148 0.66 0.26 -27.23
CA SER A 148 1.34 -1.00 -27.04
C SER A 148 1.84 -1.60 -28.36
N ALA A 149 0.99 -1.64 -29.39
CA ALA A 149 1.36 -2.12 -30.72
C ALA A 149 2.48 -1.28 -31.36
N GLY A 150 2.42 0.06 -31.20
CA GLY A 150 3.47 0.95 -31.67
C GLY A 150 4.82 0.68 -31.00
N ALA A 151 4.82 0.49 -29.68
CA ALA A 151 6.02 0.17 -28.92
C ALA A 151 6.59 -1.21 -29.27
N ILE A 152 5.74 -2.24 -29.47
CA ILE A 152 6.17 -3.56 -29.96
C ILE A 152 6.90 -3.41 -31.31
N GLY A 153 6.30 -2.69 -32.26
CA GLY A 153 6.93 -2.43 -33.55
C GLY A 153 8.26 -1.67 -33.41
N PHE A 154 8.33 -0.70 -32.51
CA PHE A 154 9.56 0.02 -32.20
C PHE A 154 10.65 -0.92 -31.66
N PHE A 155 10.31 -1.80 -30.70
CA PHE A 155 11.25 -2.75 -30.13
C PHE A 155 11.78 -3.75 -31.17
N SER A 156 10.91 -4.31 -32.02
CA SER A 156 11.32 -5.23 -33.10
C SER A 156 12.41 -4.64 -34.02
N ARG A 157 12.42 -3.32 -34.22
CA ARG A 157 13.40 -2.64 -35.07
C ARG A 157 14.68 -2.19 -34.35
N ASN A 158 14.61 -1.99 -33.03
CA ASN A 158 15.63 -1.22 -32.32
C ASN A 158 16.35 -1.98 -31.18
N VAL A 159 15.83 -3.13 -30.74
CA VAL A 159 16.50 -3.96 -29.72
C VAL A 159 17.77 -4.59 -30.31
N LYS A 160 18.93 -4.32 -29.71
CA LYS A 160 20.24 -4.78 -30.21
C LYS A 160 20.95 -5.78 -29.30
N GLY A 161 20.67 -5.76 -28.00
CA GLY A 161 21.40 -6.57 -27.04
C GLY A 161 20.64 -6.84 -25.75
N PHE A 162 21.32 -7.46 -24.80
CA PHE A 162 20.72 -7.92 -23.55
C PHE A 162 20.04 -6.79 -22.75
N GLU A 163 20.69 -5.64 -22.58
CA GLU A 163 20.09 -4.54 -21.81
C GLU A 163 18.83 -3.97 -22.47
N ASP A 164 18.77 -3.96 -23.82
CA ASP A 164 17.58 -3.58 -24.58
C ASP A 164 16.46 -4.60 -24.39
N ILE A 165 16.76 -5.91 -24.52
CA ILE A 165 15.81 -7.00 -24.28
C ILE A 165 15.24 -6.87 -22.87
N ARG A 166 16.11 -6.77 -21.87
CA ARG A 166 15.75 -6.74 -20.44
C ARG A 166 14.78 -5.61 -20.12
N ILE A 167 14.99 -4.40 -20.66
CA ILE A 167 14.10 -3.28 -20.42
C ILE A 167 12.83 -3.36 -21.27
N ALA A 168 12.91 -3.81 -22.53
CA ALA A 168 11.75 -3.97 -23.41
C ALA A 168 10.73 -4.95 -22.83
N VAL A 169 11.17 -6.13 -22.38
CA VAL A 169 10.27 -7.12 -21.75
C VAL A 169 9.66 -6.60 -20.45
N ALA A 170 10.36 -5.72 -19.72
CA ALA A 170 9.80 -5.05 -18.55
C ALA A 170 8.68 -4.06 -18.91
N GLY A 171 8.82 -3.34 -20.03
CA GLY A 171 7.81 -2.41 -20.52
C GLY A 171 6.56 -3.15 -21.00
N LEU A 172 6.75 -4.25 -21.71
CA LEU A 172 5.67 -5.11 -22.22
C LEU A 172 4.91 -5.83 -21.09
N GLU A 173 5.62 -6.29 -20.05
CA GLU A 173 5.00 -6.83 -18.84
C GLU A 173 4.07 -5.81 -18.17
N ALA A 174 4.48 -4.54 -18.08
CA ALA A 174 3.69 -3.50 -17.43
C ALA A 174 2.34 -3.24 -18.11
N VAL A 175 2.27 -3.44 -19.44
CA VAL A 175 1.03 -3.35 -20.23
C VAL A 175 0.41 -4.70 -20.55
N GLN A 176 0.93 -5.79 -19.97
CA GLN A 176 0.45 -7.16 -20.15
C GLN A 176 0.38 -7.59 -21.63
N LYS A 177 1.41 -7.28 -22.41
CA LYS A 177 1.50 -7.66 -23.83
C LYS A 177 2.68 -8.59 -24.10
N ALA A 178 2.50 -9.47 -25.08
CA ALA A 178 3.58 -10.29 -25.64
C ALA A 178 4.15 -9.63 -26.91
N SER A 179 5.39 -9.99 -27.26
CA SER A 179 6.00 -9.62 -28.54
C SER A 179 6.28 -10.87 -29.38
N PRO A 180 6.12 -10.81 -30.72
CA PRO A 180 6.55 -11.88 -31.61
C PRO A 180 8.06 -12.16 -31.54
N GLU A 181 8.85 -11.22 -31.02
CA GLU A 181 10.31 -11.35 -30.88
C GLU A 181 10.74 -12.19 -29.66
N PHE A 182 9.82 -12.52 -28.74
CA PHE A 182 10.16 -13.23 -27.51
C PHE A 182 10.98 -14.51 -27.73
N PRO A 183 10.66 -15.39 -28.70
CA PRO A 183 11.50 -16.57 -28.96
C PRO A 183 12.94 -16.23 -29.34
N ALA A 184 13.13 -15.22 -30.21
CA ALA A 184 14.47 -14.80 -30.65
C ALA A 184 15.26 -14.13 -29.52
N TRP A 185 14.60 -13.27 -28.73
CA TRP A 185 15.20 -12.62 -27.57
C TRP A 185 15.54 -13.60 -26.46
N ALA A 186 14.67 -14.57 -26.18
CA ALA A 186 14.95 -15.64 -25.22
C ALA A 186 16.17 -16.46 -25.66
N ALA A 187 16.23 -16.89 -26.92
CA ALA A 187 17.40 -17.60 -27.45
C ALA A 187 18.69 -16.78 -27.34
N ARG A 188 18.61 -15.45 -27.50
CA ARG A 188 19.76 -14.56 -27.30
C ARG A 188 20.21 -14.52 -25.84
N VAL A 189 19.29 -14.38 -24.89
CA VAL A 189 19.62 -14.42 -23.45
C VAL A 189 20.25 -15.77 -23.08
N GLU A 190 19.69 -16.87 -23.61
CA GLU A 190 20.20 -18.22 -23.38
C GLU A 190 21.58 -18.47 -23.97
N SER A 191 21.94 -17.77 -25.06
CA SER A 191 23.27 -17.93 -25.69
C SER A 191 24.44 -17.54 -24.79
N ASP A 192 24.20 -16.71 -23.77
CA ASP A 192 25.22 -16.26 -22.81
C ASP A 192 25.20 -17.08 -21.50
N ARG A 193 24.39 -18.15 -21.43
CA ARG A 193 24.27 -18.99 -20.21
C ARG A 193 25.51 -19.84 -19.99
N ASN A 194 26.03 -19.83 -18.77
CA ASN A 194 27.13 -20.70 -18.34
C ASN A 194 26.68 -22.17 -18.21
N PRO A 195 27.61 -23.15 -18.31
CA PRO A 195 27.28 -24.57 -18.14
C PRO A 195 26.60 -24.92 -16.80
N ASP A 196 26.86 -24.14 -15.75
CA ASP A 196 26.25 -24.32 -14.43
C ASP A 196 24.81 -23.79 -14.32
N GLY A 197 24.28 -23.17 -15.38
CA GLY A 197 22.91 -22.63 -15.42
C GLY A 197 22.81 -21.14 -15.10
N THR A 198 23.92 -20.45 -14.84
CA THR A 198 23.93 -19.04 -14.42
C THR A 198 24.44 -18.10 -15.52
N TRP A 199 24.42 -16.78 -15.27
CA TRP A 199 24.97 -15.77 -16.18
C TRP A 199 25.99 -14.88 -15.47
N GLY A 200 26.91 -14.32 -16.25
CA GLY A 200 27.98 -13.47 -15.73
C GLY A 200 29.05 -14.26 -14.97
N LYS A 201 29.93 -13.54 -14.28
CA LYS A 201 31.07 -14.12 -13.55
C LYS A 201 31.49 -13.24 -12.37
N GLY A 202 32.25 -13.84 -11.44
CA GLY A 202 32.86 -13.10 -10.33
C GLY A 202 31.83 -12.40 -9.43
N PRO A 203 32.20 -11.27 -8.79
CA PRO A 203 31.34 -10.59 -7.81
C PRO A 203 30.06 -9.96 -8.37
N GLY A 204 29.93 -9.86 -9.71
CA GLY A 204 28.73 -9.36 -10.40
C GLY A 204 27.76 -10.46 -10.86
N ARG A 205 28.14 -11.74 -10.72
CA ARG A 205 27.40 -12.90 -11.23
C ARG A 205 25.93 -12.92 -10.81
N ALA A 206 25.62 -12.57 -9.55
CA ALA A 206 24.25 -12.57 -9.06
C ALA A 206 23.36 -11.55 -9.80
N ARG A 207 23.89 -10.36 -10.10
CA ARG A 207 23.18 -9.32 -10.84
C ARG A 207 22.87 -9.77 -12.27
N ASP A 208 23.85 -10.34 -12.95
CA ASP A 208 23.72 -10.81 -14.33
C ASP A 208 22.75 -12.01 -14.41
N THR A 209 22.92 -12.97 -13.50
CA THR A 209 22.03 -14.15 -13.37
C THR A 209 20.59 -13.73 -13.09
N GLY A 210 20.37 -12.84 -12.12
CA GLY A 210 19.02 -12.35 -11.80
C GLY A 210 18.40 -11.57 -12.96
N GLY A 211 19.18 -10.75 -13.65
CA GLY A 211 18.73 -10.01 -14.83
C GLY A 211 18.28 -10.93 -15.97
N ALA A 212 19.05 -11.98 -16.26
CA ALA A 212 18.74 -12.96 -17.30
C ALA A 212 17.51 -13.81 -16.94
N ALA A 213 17.45 -14.34 -15.71
CA ALA A 213 16.31 -15.11 -15.22
C ALA A 213 14.99 -14.31 -15.30
N VAL A 214 15.02 -13.05 -14.86
CA VAL A 214 13.85 -12.15 -14.95
C VAL A 214 13.43 -11.88 -16.39
N ALA A 215 14.38 -11.71 -17.31
CA ALA A 215 14.07 -11.50 -18.71
C ALA A 215 13.38 -12.72 -19.32
N LEU A 216 13.87 -13.94 -19.03
CA LEU A 216 13.29 -15.19 -19.48
C LEU A 216 11.88 -15.41 -18.92
N LEU A 217 11.70 -15.22 -17.60
CA LEU A 217 10.40 -15.35 -16.94
C LEU A 217 9.34 -14.42 -17.55
N ARG A 218 9.71 -13.17 -17.87
CA ARG A 218 8.82 -12.21 -18.54
C ARG A 218 8.42 -12.61 -19.96
N MET A 219 9.26 -13.39 -20.63
CA MET A 219 8.98 -13.95 -21.95
C MET A 219 8.22 -15.28 -21.87
N GLY A 220 7.82 -15.73 -20.67
CA GLY A 220 7.13 -17.00 -20.46
C GLY A 220 8.04 -18.22 -20.53
N VAL A 221 9.36 -18.03 -20.39
CA VAL A 221 10.34 -19.13 -20.38
C VAL A 221 10.65 -19.49 -18.94
N ALA A 222 10.36 -20.74 -18.57
CA ALA A 222 10.69 -21.25 -17.25
C ALA A 222 12.22 -21.31 -17.05
N PRO A 223 12.72 -20.96 -15.85
CA PRO A 223 14.13 -21.05 -15.54
C PRO A 223 14.56 -22.52 -15.55
N ASP A 224 15.62 -22.82 -16.30
CA ASP A 224 16.28 -24.12 -16.22
C ASP A 224 17.43 -24.04 -15.21
N LYS A 225 17.59 -25.08 -14.39
CA LYS A 225 18.48 -25.11 -13.20
C LYS A 225 18.17 -24.00 -12.17
N GLU A 226 16.91 -23.87 -11.80
CA GLU A 226 16.44 -22.89 -10.81
C GLU A 226 17.24 -22.90 -9.50
N ASP A 227 17.60 -24.09 -8.98
CA ASP A 227 18.44 -24.21 -7.77
C ASP A 227 19.80 -23.51 -7.91
N ALA A 228 20.44 -23.60 -9.08
CA ALA A 228 21.73 -22.97 -9.34
C ALA A 228 21.58 -21.45 -9.48
N ILE A 229 20.48 -21.00 -10.08
CA ILE A 229 20.11 -19.57 -10.14
C ILE A 229 19.96 -19.04 -8.71
N LEU A 230 19.09 -19.66 -7.89
CA LEU A 230 18.84 -19.26 -6.51
C LEU A 230 20.10 -19.29 -5.65
N ALA A 231 20.96 -20.31 -5.82
CA ALA A 231 22.25 -20.37 -5.14
C ALA A 231 23.12 -19.15 -5.50
N ALA A 232 23.27 -18.82 -6.78
CA ALA A 232 24.04 -17.66 -7.22
C ALA A 232 23.47 -16.33 -6.71
N LEU A 233 22.14 -16.17 -6.68
CA LEU A 233 21.51 -14.97 -6.12
C LEU A 233 21.80 -14.82 -4.62
N ARG A 234 21.67 -15.89 -3.84
CA ARG A 234 21.91 -15.91 -2.38
C ARG A 234 23.38 -15.70 -2.05
N GLU A 235 24.30 -16.38 -2.75
CA GLU A 235 25.74 -16.22 -2.59
C GLU A 235 26.24 -14.82 -2.94
N GLY A 236 25.57 -14.14 -3.88
CA GLY A 236 25.89 -12.78 -4.26
C GLY A 236 25.54 -11.72 -3.21
N GLN A 237 24.79 -12.05 -2.16
CA GLN A 237 24.41 -11.09 -1.13
C GLN A 237 25.61 -10.77 -0.24
N ARG A 238 26.14 -9.56 -0.43
CA ARG A 238 27.42 -9.12 0.18
C ARG A 238 27.28 -8.89 1.68
N PRO A 239 28.37 -8.88 2.48
CA PRO A 239 28.34 -8.70 3.94
C PRO A 239 27.44 -7.57 4.42
N ASP A 240 27.41 -6.47 3.68
CA ASP A 240 26.59 -5.29 3.97
C ASP A 240 25.08 -5.53 3.68
N GLY A 241 24.72 -6.54 2.91
CA GLY A 241 23.35 -7.01 2.71
C GLY A 241 22.75 -6.65 1.35
N GLY A 242 23.47 -5.88 0.52
CA GLY A 242 23.08 -5.56 -0.85
C GLY A 242 23.79 -6.42 -1.91
N TRP A 243 23.53 -6.08 -3.16
CA TRP A 243 24.22 -6.60 -4.34
C TRP A 243 24.85 -5.46 -5.13
N GLY A 244 25.84 -5.76 -5.97
CA GLY A 244 26.54 -4.77 -6.78
C GLY A 244 27.15 -5.37 -8.05
N GLU A 245 27.71 -4.50 -8.89
CA GLU A 245 28.53 -4.86 -10.05
C GLU A 245 29.85 -5.54 -9.65
N ALA A 246 30.52 -6.20 -10.60
CA ALA A 246 31.75 -6.93 -10.36
C ALA A 246 32.86 -6.12 -9.64
N ASP A 247 33.06 -4.87 -10.07
CA ASP A 247 34.13 -3.99 -9.54
C ASP A 247 33.61 -2.91 -8.57
N GLY A 248 32.32 -2.94 -8.23
CA GLY A 248 31.66 -1.94 -7.38
C GLY A 248 31.37 -2.43 -5.97
N GLY A 249 31.02 -1.53 -5.05
CA GLY A 249 30.33 -1.84 -3.79
C GLY A 249 28.84 -2.17 -4.02
N SER A 250 28.10 -2.50 -2.97
CA SER A 250 26.65 -2.70 -3.10
C SER A 250 25.93 -1.40 -3.46
N ASP A 251 24.92 -1.48 -4.31
CA ASP A 251 24.12 -0.34 -4.77
C ASP A 251 22.64 -0.74 -4.94
N LEU A 252 21.75 0.25 -4.93
CA LEU A 252 20.31 0.03 -5.02
C LEU A 252 19.85 -0.46 -6.40
N GLU A 253 20.54 -0.13 -7.49
CA GLU A 253 20.16 -0.61 -8.83
C GLU A 253 20.40 -2.12 -8.95
N SER A 254 21.59 -2.57 -8.59
CA SER A 254 21.97 -3.98 -8.57
C SER A 254 21.09 -4.77 -7.59
N THR A 255 20.85 -4.22 -6.40
CA THR A 255 19.94 -4.80 -5.41
C THR A 255 18.51 -4.92 -5.93
N TYR A 256 17.99 -3.88 -6.60
CA TYR A 256 16.68 -3.92 -7.26
C TYR A 256 16.62 -5.01 -8.34
N ARG A 257 17.66 -5.13 -9.17
CA ARG A 257 17.72 -6.16 -10.24
C ARG A 257 17.66 -7.57 -9.66
N VAL A 258 18.46 -7.86 -8.62
CA VAL A 258 18.48 -9.17 -7.97
C VAL A 258 17.19 -9.45 -7.20
N MET A 259 16.66 -8.45 -6.48
CA MET A 259 15.40 -8.60 -5.75
C MET A 259 14.21 -8.85 -6.67
N ARG A 260 14.25 -8.35 -7.91
CA ARG A 260 13.21 -8.69 -8.89
C ARG A 260 13.21 -10.19 -9.20
N ALA A 261 14.38 -10.83 -9.27
CA ALA A 261 14.49 -12.27 -9.52
C ALA A 261 13.92 -13.06 -8.33
N PHE A 262 14.33 -12.74 -7.09
CA PHE A 262 13.74 -13.33 -5.89
C PHE A 262 12.21 -13.19 -5.85
N PHE A 263 11.70 -12.00 -6.16
CA PHE A 263 10.26 -11.75 -6.17
C PHE A 263 9.50 -12.60 -7.19
N MET A 264 10.03 -12.75 -8.40
CA MET A 264 9.37 -13.54 -9.45
C MET A 264 9.53 -15.05 -9.27
N LEU A 265 10.56 -15.49 -8.54
CA LEU A 265 10.78 -16.88 -8.13
C LEU A 265 10.09 -17.22 -6.79
N GLU A 266 9.35 -16.27 -6.20
CA GLU A 266 8.67 -16.43 -4.91
C GLU A 266 9.60 -16.84 -3.75
N GLU A 267 10.86 -16.42 -3.83
CA GLU A 267 11.94 -16.82 -2.93
C GLU A 267 12.50 -15.62 -2.14
N LYS A 268 13.25 -15.92 -1.07
CA LYS A 268 13.76 -14.88 -0.14
C LYS A 268 15.28 -14.92 0.03
N PRO A 269 15.96 -13.76 0.02
CA PRO A 269 17.32 -13.64 0.53
C PRO A 269 17.32 -13.45 2.06
N ASP A 270 18.47 -13.11 2.64
CA ASP A 270 18.52 -12.58 4.00
C ASP A 270 17.89 -11.18 4.04
N LEU A 271 16.59 -11.15 4.35
CA LEU A 271 15.79 -9.91 4.41
C LEU A 271 16.25 -8.98 5.54
N LYS A 272 16.87 -9.51 6.60
CA LYS A 272 17.37 -8.67 7.71
C LYS A 272 18.57 -7.85 7.22
N ARG A 273 19.56 -8.49 6.61
CA ARG A 273 20.73 -7.81 6.05
C ARG A 273 20.35 -6.87 4.90
N LEU A 274 19.38 -7.26 4.08
CA LEU A 274 18.85 -6.37 3.04
C LEU A 274 18.25 -5.08 3.65
N ARG A 275 17.45 -5.19 4.71
CA ARG A 275 16.89 -4.01 5.39
C ARG A 275 17.98 -3.14 6.02
N GLU A 276 19.05 -3.73 6.55
CA GLU A 276 20.23 -2.99 7.04
C GLU A 276 20.93 -2.21 5.91
N PHE A 277 21.06 -2.80 4.72
CA PHE A 277 21.56 -2.11 3.53
C PHE A 277 20.68 -0.92 3.13
N LEU A 278 19.37 -1.15 2.99
CA LEU A 278 18.41 -0.09 2.64
C LEU A 278 18.43 1.06 3.67
N ALA A 279 18.57 0.74 4.96
CA ALA A 279 18.67 1.74 6.02
C ALA A 279 19.92 2.64 5.87
N ARG A 280 21.04 2.11 5.39
CA ARG A 280 22.25 2.90 5.13
C ARG A 280 22.16 3.75 3.86
N CYS A 281 21.27 3.41 2.93
CA CYS A 281 20.97 4.24 1.77
C CYS A 281 20.00 5.40 2.09
N ARG A 282 19.31 5.35 3.24
CA ARG A 282 18.27 6.33 3.61
C ARG A 282 18.89 7.61 4.19
N GLN A 283 18.29 8.75 3.85
CA GLN A 283 18.62 10.06 4.42
C GLN A 283 17.51 10.59 5.33
N SER A 284 17.83 11.60 6.14
CA SER A 284 16.93 12.18 7.15
C SER A 284 15.70 12.86 6.55
N ASP A 285 15.80 13.32 5.31
CA ASP A 285 14.71 13.92 4.53
C ASP A 285 13.72 12.88 3.96
N GLY A 286 14.00 11.58 4.14
CA GLY A 286 13.15 10.49 3.68
C GLY A 286 13.52 9.94 2.30
N GLY A 287 14.45 10.57 1.59
CA GLY A 287 14.97 10.07 0.32
C GLY A 287 15.97 8.93 0.50
N TYR A 288 16.27 8.23 -0.60
CA TYR A 288 17.32 7.22 -0.65
C TYR A 288 18.35 7.54 -1.73
N ALA A 289 19.62 7.37 -1.39
CA ALA A 289 20.74 7.44 -2.31
C ALA A 289 21.00 6.06 -2.93
N VAL A 290 21.43 6.03 -4.20
CA VAL A 290 21.74 4.77 -4.90
C VAL A 290 22.84 3.98 -4.19
N LYS A 291 23.82 4.67 -3.60
CA LYS A 291 24.85 4.08 -2.74
C LYS A 291 24.82 4.74 -1.35
N PRO A 292 25.14 3.98 -0.28
CA PRO A 292 25.28 4.56 1.04
C PRO A 292 26.26 5.74 1.06
N GLY A 293 25.83 6.88 1.61
CA GLY A 293 26.64 8.10 1.72
C GLY A 293 26.55 9.07 0.54
N ASP A 294 26.00 8.65 -0.60
CA ASP A 294 25.70 9.56 -1.72
C ASP A 294 24.45 10.41 -1.43
N VAL A 295 24.12 11.34 -2.33
CA VAL A 295 22.93 12.20 -2.24
C VAL A 295 21.67 11.44 -2.64
N ALA A 296 20.60 11.58 -1.86
CA ALA A 296 19.31 10.99 -2.19
C ALA A 296 18.69 11.65 -3.41
N ASP A 297 18.04 10.85 -4.24
CA ASP A 297 17.33 11.30 -5.44
C ASP A 297 16.08 10.45 -5.72
N VAL A 298 15.35 10.79 -6.77
CA VAL A 298 14.14 10.05 -7.16
C VAL A 298 14.44 8.60 -7.57
N VAL A 299 15.59 8.34 -8.19
CA VAL A 299 15.94 7.02 -8.73
C VAL A 299 16.31 6.06 -7.60
N GLY A 300 17.16 6.48 -6.66
CA GLY A 300 17.48 5.73 -5.46
C GLY A 300 16.22 5.48 -4.61
N THR A 301 15.38 6.50 -4.43
CA THR A 301 14.11 6.36 -3.70
C THR A 301 13.17 5.38 -4.39
N TYR A 302 13.08 5.39 -5.72
CA TYR A 302 12.31 4.41 -6.49
C TYR A 302 12.82 2.98 -6.28
N TYR A 303 14.13 2.75 -6.38
CA TYR A 303 14.69 1.41 -6.17
C TYR A 303 14.42 0.90 -4.75
N ALA A 304 14.72 1.71 -3.73
CA ALA A 304 14.52 1.33 -2.34
C ALA A 304 13.04 1.01 -2.04
N THR A 305 12.12 1.90 -2.42
CA THR A 305 10.69 1.71 -2.17
C THR A 305 10.12 0.51 -2.92
N THR A 306 10.63 0.21 -4.12
CA THR A 306 10.23 -1.00 -4.86
C THR A 306 10.74 -2.27 -4.18
N VAL A 307 11.99 -2.27 -3.71
CA VAL A 307 12.55 -3.39 -2.95
C VAL A 307 11.74 -3.60 -1.67
N PHE A 308 11.41 -2.55 -0.92
CA PHE A 308 10.53 -2.65 0.25
C PHE A 308 9.19 -3.28 -0.10
N ARG A 309 8.55 -2.83 -1.19
CA ARG A 309 7.29 -3.42 -1.68
C ARG A 309 7.42 -4.93 -1.94
N TRP A 310 8.48 -5.38 -2.58
CA TRP A 310 8.68 -6.82 -2.83
C TRP A 310 8.96 -7.61 -1.55
N THR A 311 9.82 -7.09 -0.65
CA THR A 311 10.07 -7.76 0.63
C THR A 311 8.77 -7.94 1.43
N ARG A 312 7.93 -6.89 1.44
CA ARG A 312 6.63 -6.89 2.08
C ARG A 312 5.71 -8.00 1.53
N LEU A 313 5.57 -8.07 0.21
CA LEU A 313 4.74 -9.07 -0.45
C LEU A 313 5.27 -10.50 -0.23
N LEU A 314 6.59 -10.72 -0.29
CA LEU A 314 7.20 -12.01 0.00
C LEU A 314 6.97 -12.44 1.46
N GLU A 315 6.88 -11.50 2.39
CA GLU A 315 6.53 -11.75 3.80
C GLU A 315 5.03 -11.99 4.03
N GLY A 316 4.23 -12.10 2.95
CA GLY A 316 2.80 -12.33 3.02
C GLY A 316 2.01 -11.13 3.51
N GLU A 317 2.60 -9.93 3.47
CA GLU A 317 1.88 -8.70 3.78
C GLU A 317 1.15 -8.18 2.54
N PRO A 318 -0.06 -7.57 2.69
CA PRO A 318 -0.83 -7.06 1.57
C PRO A 318 -0.16 -5.85 0.91
N ALA A 319 -0.45 -5.61 -0.37
CA ALA A 319 0.06 -4.44 -1.09
C ALA A 319 -0.35 -3.12 -0.39
N LEU A 320 0.55 -2.13 -0.44
CA LEU A 320 0.23 -0.77 -0.01
C LEU A 320 -0.76 -0.13 -0.99
N ILE A 321 -1.57 0.77 -0.45
CA ILE A 321 -2.68 1.41 -1.14
C ILE A 321 -2.28 2.84 -1.49
N GLU A 322 -2.79 3.33 -2.61
CA GLU A 322 -2.70 4.75 -2.95
C GLU A 322 -3.46 5.59 -1.92
N THR A 323 -2.79 6.54 -1.29
CA THR A 323 -3.31 7.34 -0.18
C THR A 323 -3.80 8.71 -0.62
N ALA A 324 -4.09 8.90 -1.91
CA ALA A 324 -4.64 10.16 -2.39
C ALA A 324 -5.95 10.47 -1.65
N GLY A 325 -5.97 11.55 -0.88
CA GLY A 325 -7.09 11.91 0.01
C GLY A 325 -7.19 11.11 1.31
N PHE A 326 -6.30 10.14 1.56
CA PHE A 326 -6.22 9.42 2.84
C PHE A 326 -5.21 10.05 3.78
N VAL A 327 -5.59 10.18 5.05
CA VAL A 327 -4.71 10.59 6.14
C VAL A 327 -4.48 9.42 7.11
N PRO A 328 -3.28 9.29 7.71
CA PRO A 328 -3.05 8.30 8.75
C PRO A 328 -3.99 8.51 9.94
N LEU A 329 -4.67 7.44 10.38
CA LEU A 329 -5.49 7.46 11.60
C LEU A 329 -4.66 7.11 12.85
N CYS A 330 -3.55 6.39 12.66
CA CYS A 330 -2.58 6.06 13.70
C CYS A 330 -1.23 6.72 13.39
N ASN A 331 -0.62 7.38 14.37
CA ASN A 331 0.65 8.08 14.22
C ASN A 331 1.89 7.17 14.23
N GLY A 332 1.71 5.86 14.48
CA GLY A 332 2.79 4.87 14.47
C GLY A 332 3.84 5.01 15.58
N LYS A 333 3.63 5.90 16.57
CA LYS A 333 4.53 6.19 17.70
C LYS A 333 3.89 5.86 19.04
N ASP A 334 2.67 6.33 19.28
CA ASP A 334 1.96 6.23 20.55
C ASP A 334 0.43 6.25 20.34
N LEU A 335 -0.33 6.22 21.43
CA LEU A 335 -1.80 6.23 21.40
C LEU A 335 -2.39 7.66 21.32
N GLY A 336 -1.62 8.67 20.92
CA GLY A 336 -2.13 10.03 20.74
C GLY A 336 -3.30 10.07 19.73
N GLY A 337 -4.42 10.70 20.12
CA GLY A 337 -5.67 10.72 19.35
C GLY A 337 -6.60 9.53 19.60
N TRP A 338 -6.23 8.63 20.52
CA TRP A 338 -7.02 7.46 20.92
C TRP A 338 -7.41 7.51 22.39
N GLU A 339 -8.64 7.08 22.68
CA GLU A 339 -9.20 6.90 24.01
C GLU A 339 -9.41 5.40 24.28
N GLY A 340 -8.75 4.85 25.30
CA GLY A 340 -8.89 3.44 25.67
C GLY A 340 -7.93 2.98 26.77
N ASP A 341 -7.88 1.68 27.01
CA ASP A 341 -7.06 1.08 28.06
C ASP A 341 -5.62 0.79 27.58
N SER A 342 -4.67 1.64 28.00
CA SER A 342 -3.25 1.50 27.68
C SER A 342 -2.55 0.26 28.28
N SER A 343 -3.22 -0.49 29.18
CA SER A 343 -2.71 -1.78 29.64
C SER A 343 -2.93 -2.90 28.63
N LEU A 344 -3.91 -2.75 27.74
CA LEU A 344 -4.25 -3.71 26.68
C LEU A 344 -3.77 -3.26 25.30
N TRP A 345 -3.71 -1.95 25.07
CA TRP A 345 -3.33 -1.35 23.80
C TRP A 345 -1.97 -0.68 23.85
N SER A 346 -1.18 -0.84 22.79
CA SER A 346 0.08 -0.14 22.62
C SER A 346 0.42 0.05 21.14
N VAL A 347 1.35 0.94 20.84
CA VAL A 347 1.94 1.03 19.50
C VAL A 347 3.31 0.37 19.52
N ARG A 348 3.50 -0.64 18.67
CA ARG A 348 4.76 -1.37 18.53
C ARG A 348 5.08 -1.52 17.07
N ASP A 349 6.30 -1.16 16.70
CA ASP A 349 6.76 -1.19 15.31
C ASP A 349 5.84 -0.46 14.30
N GLY A 350 5.04 0.51 14.78
CA GLY A 350 4.16 1.33 13.94
C GLY A 350 2.82 0.68 13.69
N MET A 351 2.61 -0.45 14.34
CA MET A 351 1.38 -1.18 14.40
C MET A 351 0.66 -0.81 15.69
N LEU A 352 -0.64 -0.68 15.61
CA LEU A 352 -1.50 -0.66 16.78
C LEU A 352 -1.70 -2.12 17.22
N VAL A 353 -1.33 -2.43 18.47
CA VAL A 353 -1.30 -3.80 18.99
C VAL A 353 -2.20 -3.88 20.21
N GLY A 354 -3.18 -4.78 20.14
CA GLY A 354 -4.06 -5.15 21.25
C GLY A 354 -3.69 -6.51 21.80
N ILE A 355 -3.34 -6.58 23.09
CA ILE A 355 -3.00 -7.83 23.79
C ILE A 355 -3.94 -8.01 24.98
N SER A 356 -4.61 -9.15 25.01
CA SER A 356 -5.45 -9.57 26.13
C SER A 356 -4.81 -10.73 26.86
N PRO A 357 -4.63 -10.68 28.19
CA PRO A 357 -4.35 -11.87 28.99
C PRO A 357 -5.62 -12.73 29.23
N GLY A 358 -6.75 -12.31 28.64
CA GLY A 358 -8.08 -12.82 28.92
C GLY A 358 -8.86 -11.84 29.79
N ILE A 359 -9.98 -11.33 29.28
CA ILE A 359 -10.79 -10.27 29.91
C ILE A 359 -12.25 -10.68 29.98
N LYS A 360 -12.97 -10.16 30.99
CA LYS A 360 -14.38 -10.51 31.25
C LYS A 360 -15.38 -9.71 30.41
N ARG A 361 -14.96 -8.60 29.81
CA ARG A 361 -15.78 -7.68 29.02
C ARG A 361 -14.97 -7.19 27.84
N ASN A 362 -15.66 -6.87 26.75
CA ASN A 362 -15.03 -6.28 25.56
C ASN A 362 -14.34 -4.97 25.94
N ASN A 363 -13.23 -4.68 25.27
CA ASN A 363 -12.50 -3.42 25.43
C ASN A 363 -12.23 -2.83 24.06
N PHE A 364 -12.43 -1.51 23.93
CA PHE A 364 -12.26 -0.82 22.66
C PHE A 364 -11.38 0.41 22.79
N LEU A 365 -10.38 0.50 21.91
CA LEU A 365 -9.60 1.71 21.70
C LEU A 365 -10.28 2.53 20.61
N ALA A 366 -10.85 3.69 20.96
CA ALA A 366 -11.62 4.52 20.03
C ALA A 366 -10.88 5.80 19.66
N THR A 367 -11.14 6.31 18.47
CA THR A 367 -10.71 7.67 18.08
C THR A 367 -11.38 8.70 18.98
N GLU A 368 -10.67 9.77 19.31
CA GLU A 368 -11.29 10.93 19.99
C GLU A 368 -12.29 11.65 19.08
N LYS A 369 -11.98 11.68 17.77
CA LYS A 369 -12.78 12.31 16.71
C LYS A 369 -13.88 11.39 16.19
N SER A 370 -14.97 12.00 15.72
CA SER A 370 -16.04 11.34 14.96
C SER A 370 -15.85 11.52 13.45
N TYR A 371 -16.34 10.55 12.68
CA TYR A 371 -16.28 10.50 11.22
C TYR A 371 -17.66 10.17 10.66
N GLY A 372 -18.08 10.92 9.63
CA GLY A 372 -19.37 10.74 8.94
C GLY A 372 -19.26 9.83 7.73
N ASN A 373 -19.14 10.44 6.53
CA ASN A 373 -18.80 9.72 5.30
C ASN A 373 -17.30 9.52 5.21
N PHE A 374 -16.85 8.30 4.94
CA PHE A 374 -15.43 7.99 4.81
C PHE A 374 -15.15 6.68 4.07
N ILE A 375 -13.90 6.53 3.63
CA ILE A 375 -13.27 5.26 3.32
C ILE A 375 -12.18 5.01 4.36
N LEU A 376 -12.26 3.91 5.09
CA LEU A 376 -11.25 3.46 6.04
C LEU A 376 -10.56 2.25 5.46
N GLN A 377 -9.23 2.27 5.45
CA GLN A 377 -8.40 1.17 5.01
C GLN A 377 -7.40 0.81 6.10
N LEU A 378 -7.15 -0.49 6.26
CA LEU A 378 -6.21 -1.02 7.24
C LEU A 378 -5.78 -2.44 6.88
N SER A 379 -4.64 -2.84 7.43
CA SER A 379 -4.22 -4.24 7.47
C SER A 379 -4.32 -4.77 8.89
N PHE A 380 -4.72 -6.03 9.05
CA PHE A 380 -4.88 -6.68 10.35
C PHE A 380 -4.38 -8.13 10.32
N ARG A 381 -3.99 -8.65 11.49
CA ARG A 381 -3.77 -10.08 11.71
C ARG A 381 -4.10 -10.49 13.15
N LEU A 382 -4.71 -11.66 13.29
CA LEU A 382 -4.87 -12.33 14.59
C LEU A 382 -3.71 -13.30 14.80
N ILE A 383 -2.96 -13.12 15.89
CA ILE A 383 -1.82 -13.99 16.18
C ILE A 383 -2.34 -15.37 16.61
N GLY A 384 -1.88 -16.41 15.90
CA GLY A 384 -2.35 -17.78 16.09
C GLY A 384 -3.69 -18.11 15.40
N GLY A 385 -4.36 -17.11 14.82
CA GLY A 385 -5.68 -17.27 14.20
C GLY A 385 -6.84 -17.44 15.18
N ASP A 386 -6.55 -17.42 16.48
CA ASP A 386 -7.53 -17.56 17.55
C ASP A 386 -7.91 -16.20 18.15
N GLY A 387 -9.21 -16.00 18.36
CA GLY A 387 -9.75 -14.78 18.97
C GLY A 387 -10.87 -14.14 18.15
N ASN A 388 -11.52 -13.16 18.75
CA ASN A 388 -12.58 -12.34 18.14
C ASN A 388 -12.19 -10.87 18.32
N SER A 389 -12.34 -10.10 17.26
CA SER A 389 -12.10 -8.68 17.23
C SER A 389 -12.99 -8.07 16.16
N GLY A 390 -12.83 -6.77 15.95
CA GLY A 390 -13.50 -6.04 14.90
C GLY A 390 -13.11 -4.58 14.92
N VAL A 391 -13.56 -3.90 13.88
CA VAL A 391 -13.40 -2.47 13.71
C VAL A 391 -14.78 -1.84 13.78
N GLN A 392 -15.07 -1.20 14.90
CA GLN A 392 -16.26 -0.39 15.08
C GLN A 392 -16.13 0.88 14.25
N PHE A 393 -17.23 1.33 13.67
CA PHE A 393 -17.32 2.59 12.94
C PHE A 393 -18.71 3.21 13.07
N ARG A 394 -18.77 4.54 12.93
CA ARG A 394 -19.98 5.34 13.23
C ARG A 394 -20.60 4.96 14.58
N SER A 395 -19.74 4.68 15.54
CA SER A 395 -20.12 4.12 16.84
C SER A 395 -19.96 5.15 17.95
N VAL A 396 -20.74 5.01 19.00
CA VAL A 396 -20.67 5.88 20.17
C VAL A 396 -20.09 5.13 21.36
N ARG A 397 -19.30 5.84 22.17
CA ARG A 397 -18.82 5.33 23.44
C ARG A 397 -19.99 5.24 24.41
N ILE A 398 -20.21 4.06 24.98
CA ILE A 398 -21.17 3.87 26.08
C ILE A 398 -20.40 3.58 27.38
N SER A 399 -21.06 3.04 28.41
CA SER A 399 -20.48 2.84 29.74
C SER A 399 -19.12 2.12 29.71
N GLY A 400 -18.10 2.71 30.37
CA GLY A 400 -16.75 2.16 30.42
C GLY A 400 -16.01 2.30 29.09
N HIS A 401 -15.46 1.19 28.60
CA HIS A 401 -14.76 1.11 27.31
C HIS A 401 -15.59 0.42 26.21
N GLU A 402 -16.89 0.28 26.41
CA GLU A 402 -17.80 -0.38 25.47
C GLU A 402 -18.22 0.57 24.34
N MET A 403 -18.55 0.02 23.18
CA MET A 403 -18.95 0.80 21.99
C MET A 403 -20.31 0.31 21.47
N ALA A 404 -21.13 1.23 20.97
CA ALA A 404 -22.41 0.90 20.34
C ALA A 404 -22.46 1.41 18.90
N GLY A 405 -22.67 0.51 17.93
CA GLY A 405 -22.74 0.84 16.50
C GLY A 405 -22.27 -0.29 15.60
N TYR A 406 -21.91 0.04 14.37
CA TYR A 406 -21.52 -0.96 13.37
C TYR A 406 -20.10 -1.47 13.61
N GLN A 407 -19.91 -2.77 13.45
CA GLN A 407 -18.62 -3.43 13.52
C GLN A 407 -18.34 -4.25 12.27
N ALA A 408 -17.14 -4.08 11.74
CA ALA A 408 -16.55 -4.94 10.71
C ALA A 408 -15.78 -6.06 11.42
N ASP A 409 -16.33 -7.28 11.40
CA ASP A 409 -15.88 -8.38 12.28
C ASP A 409 -14.62 -9.10 11.78
N ILE A 410 -13.80 -9.54 12.75
CA ILE A 410 -12.52 -10.22 12.57
C ILE A 410 -12.45 -11.42 13.51
N GLY A 411 -12.22 -12.62 12.98
CA GLY A 411 -12.03 -13.82 13.81
C GLY A 411 -13.25 -14.73 13.92
N GLN A 412 -13.01 -15.93 14.47
CA GLN A 412 -14.02 -16.99 14.68
C GLN A 412 -14.89 -17.24 13.43
N ASP A 413 -16.22 -17.29 13.59
CA ASP A 413 -17.19 -17.51 12.52
C ASP A 413 -17.74 -16.21 11.94
N TYR A 414 -17.06 -15.08 12.17
CA TYR A 414 -17.56 -13.73 11.88
C TYR A 414 -16.70 -12.92 10.90
N TRP A 415 -15.61 -13.48 10.37
CA TRP A 415 -14.74 -12.79 9.41
C TRP A 415 -15.54 -12.07 8.32
N GLY A 416 -15.31 -10.76 8.17
CA GLY A 416 -15.89 -9.97 7.10
C GLY A 416 -17.37 -9.63 7.27
N CYS A 417 -18.02 -10.05 8.36
CA CYS A 417 -19.42 -9.77 8.64
C CYS A 417 -19.61 -8.33 9.10
N LEU A 418 -20.82 -7.81 8.89
CA LEU A 418 -21.28 -6.56 9.49
C LEU A 418 -22.12 -6.88 10.72
N TYR A 419 -21.63 -6.51 11.89
CA TYR A 419 -22.34 -6.64 13.17
C TYR A 419 -22.81 -5.27 13.67
N ASP A 420 -23.79 -5.26 14.57
CA ASP A 420 -24.31 -4.06 15.22
C ASP A 420 -24.23 -4.20 16.74
N GLU A 421 -23.08 -3.82 17.29
CA GLU A 421 -22.67 -4.02 18.67
C GLU A 421 -23.47 -3.12 19.61
N SER A 422 -23.96 -3.68 20.71
CA SER A 422 -24.64 -3.01 21.84
C SER A 422 -25.92 -2.23 21.50
N ARG A 423 -26.18 -1.89 20.23
CA ARG A 423 -27.40 -1.22 19.75
C ARG A 423 -28.43 -2.26 19.29
N ARG A 424 -28.08 -3.17 18.38
CA ARG A 424 -28.99 -4.26 17.94
C ARG A 424 -28.57 -5.65 18.38
N ASN A 425 -27.31 -5.86 18.75
CA ASN A 425 -26.73 -7.13 19.17
C ASN A 425 -27.00 -8.29 18.18
N ARG A 426 -26.79 -8.03 16.89
CA ARG A 426 -26.95 -9.04 15.84
C ARG A 426 -26.04 -8.78 14.66
N VAL A 427 -25.72 -9.85 13.93
CA VAL A 427 -25.17 -9.75 12.57
C VAL A 427 -26.24 -9.12 11.68
N LEU A 428 -25.89 -8.04 10.99
CA LEU A 428 -26.73 -7.40 9.98
C LEU A 428 -26.57 -8.09 8.63
N GLU A 429 -25.34 -8.42 8.25
CA GLU A 429 -25.03 -9.09 6.99
C GLU A 429 -23.81 -10.00 7.15
N ARG A 430 -23.86 -11.19 6.51
CA ARG A 430 -22.75 -12.16 6.54
C ARG A 430 -21.78 -11.87 5.40
N ALA A 431 -20.52 -12.24 5.59
CA ALA A 431 -19.54 -12.14 4.50
C ALA A 431 -19.94 -13.02 3.32
N SER A 432 -19.73 -12.50 2.11
CA SER A 432 -19.82 -13.29 0.88
C SER A 432 -18.78 -14.43 0.91
N PRO A 433 -19.10 -15.63 0.39
CA PRO A 433 -18.14 -16.74 0.35
C PRO A 433 -16.86 -16.40 -0.43
N TRP A 434 -17.00 -15.64 -1.52
CA TRP A 434 -15.88 -15.23 -2.37
C TRP A 434 -14.84 -14.40 -1.61
N ALA A 435 -15.28 -13.46 -0.75
CA ALA A 435 -14.35 -12.68 0.06
C ALA A 435 -13.61 -13.50 1.13
N LEU A 436 -14.12 -14.69 1.49
CA LEU A 436 -13.48 -15.59 2.43
C LEU A 436 -12.44 -16.51 1.75
N GLU A 437 -12.48 -16.68 0.42
CA GLU A 437 -11.50 -17.50 -0.31
C GLU A 437 -10.08 -16.92 -0.25
N THR A 438 -9.98 -15.59 -0.16
CA THR A 438 -8.71 -14.87 -0.07
C THR A 438 -8.25 -14.62 1.37
N LEU A 439 -9.00 -15.11 2.37
CA LEU A 439 -8.72 -14.89 3.80
C LEU A 439 -7.48 -15.66 4.27
N ASN A 440 -6.57 -14.96 4.95
CA ASN A 440 -5.43 -15.56 5.64
C ASN A 440 -5.63 -15.53 7.16
N THR A 441 -6.21 -16.57 7.74
CA THR A 441 -6.59 -16.59 9.17
C THR A 441 -5.42 -16.44 10.14
N THR A 442 -4.19 -16.80 9.73
CA THR A 442 -2.99 -16.74 10.58
C THR A 442 -2.02 -15.63 10.19
N GLY A 443 -2.31 -14.92 9.10
CA GLY A 443 -1.46 -13.92 8.49
C GLY A 443 -2.15 -12.57 8.33
N TRP A 444 -1.54 -11.72 7.50
CA TRP A 444 -2.06 -10.39 7.24
C TRP A 444 -3.21 -10.42 6.25
N ASN A 445 -4.25 -9.65 6.57
CA ASN A 445 -5.38 -9.36 5.70
C ASN A 445 -5.55 -7.85 5.57
N ARG A 446 -6.23 -7.41 4.52
CA ARG A 446 -6.64 -6.03 4.29
C ARG A 446 -8.14 -5.90 4.49
N TYR A 447 -8.54 -4.83 5.17
CA TYR A 447 -9.92 -4.39 5.30
C TYR A 447 -10.08 -3.03 4.60
N GLU A 448 -11.17 -2.88 3.85
CA GLU A 448 -11.70 -1.57 3.44
C GLU A 448 -13.15 -1.43 3.94
N VAL A 449 -13.45 -0.33 4.61
CA VAL A 449 -14.79 0.03 5.08
C VAL A 449 -15.19 1.33 4.37
N ARG A 450 -16.19 1.27 3.49
CA ARG A 450 -16.81 2.45 2.89
C ARG A 450 -18.12 2.71 3.61
N ALA A 451 -18.23 3.87 4.25
CA ALA A 451 -19.47 4.30 4.89
C ALA A 451 -19.90 5.63 4.25
N MET A 452 -20.97 5.61 3.46
CA MET A 452 -21.39 6.70 2.59
C MET A 452 -22.90 6.88 2.68
N GLY A 453 -23.37 7.95 3.33
CA GLY A 453 -24.79 8.13 3.61
C GLY A 453 -25.35 6.96 4.41
N ASP A 454 -26.41 6.32 3.91
CA ASP A 454 -27.00 5.09 4.47
C ASP A 454 -26.32 3.79 3.98
N ARG A 455 -25.33 3.87 3.09
CA ARG A 455 -24.66 2.70 2.51
C ARG A 455 -23.38 2.35 3.25
N ILE A 456 -23.18 1.06 3.46
CA ILE A 456 -21.98 0.48 4.05
C ILE A 456 -21.49 -0.62 3.11
N ARG A 457 -20.21 -0.56 2.73
CA ARG A 457 -19.53 -1.67 2.05
C ARG A 457 -18.30 -2.08 2.83
N LEU A 458 -18.16 -3.39 3.03
CA LEU A 458 -16.97 -4.02 3.59
C LEU A 458 -16.26 -4.80 2.47
N SER A 459 -14.95 -4.70 2.41
CA SER A 459 -14.12 -5.51 1.51
C SER A 459 -12.95 -6.15 2.25
N LEU A 460 -12.72 -7.44 2.03
CA LEU A 460 -11.59 -8.20 2.53
C LEU A 460 -10.64 -8.53 1.37
N ASN A 461 -9.37 -8.19 1.51
CA ASN A 461 -8.32 -8.46 0.52
C ASN A 461 -8.61 -7.99 -0.93
N GLY A 462 -9.55 -7.05 -1.08
CA GLY A 462 -9.98 -6.48 -2.36
C GLY A 462 -11.36 -6.95 -2.82
N ASP A 463 -11.85 -8.05 -2.25
CA ASP A 463 -13.16 -8.63 -2.56
C ASP A 463 -14.24 -8.09 -1.63
N THR A 464 -15.42 -7.76 -2.17
CA THR A 464 -16.55 -7.28 -1.37
C THR A 464 -17.11 -8.39 -0.48
N SER A 465 -17.04 -8.20 0.84
CA SER A 465 -17.61 -9.13 1.82
C SER A 465 -19.06 -8.77 2.15
N VAL A 466 -19.40 -7.48 2.29
CA VAL A 466 -20.75 -7.00 2.61
C VAL A 466 -21.10 -5.77 1.78
N GLU A 467 -22.33 -5.72 1.27
CA GLU A 467 -23.02 -4.49 0.87
C GLU A 467 -24.30 -4.37 1.69
N TYR A 468 -24.46 -3.25 2.40
CA TYR A 468 -25.57 -3.03 3.32
C TYR A 468 -26.12 -1.61 3.17
N ARG A 469 -27.45 -1.48 3.31
CA ARG A 469 -28.14 -0.19 3.37
C ARG A 469 -28.90 -0.08 4.68
N GLU A 470 -28.60 0.96 5.45
CA GLU A 470 -29.31 1.26 6.69
C GLU A 470 -30.64 1.96 6.39
N GLU A 471 -31.73 1.22 6.58
CA GLU A 471 -33.07 1.72 6.33
C GLU A 471 -33.59 2.65 7.43
N ASP A 472 -33.06 2.57 8.66
CA ASP A 472 -33.50 3.41 9.76
C ASP A 472 -32.86 4.82 9.66
N PRO A 473 -33.65 5.87 9.38
CA PRO A 473 -33.14 7.23 9.30
C PRO A 473 -32.80 7.84 10.67
N ALA A 474 -33.25 7.24 11.77
CA ALA A 474 -32.96 7.72 13.14
C ALA A 474 -31.54 7.35 13.60
N ILE A 475 -30.88 6.42 12.90
CA ILE A 475 -29.51 6.05 13.21
C ILE A 475 -28.53 7.10 12.68
N ALA A 476 -27.71 7.64 13.59
CA ALA A 476 -26.65 8.58 13.25
C ALA A 476 -25.74 8.02 12.13
N ARG A 477 -25.36 8.91 11.20
CA ARG A 477 -24.48 8.59 10.07
C ARG A 477 -23.03 9.01 10.33
N ASP A 478 -22.71 9.33 11.58
CA ASP A 478 -21.38 9.65 12.05
C ASP A 478 -21.12 9.02 13.43
N GLY A 479 -19.86 8.96 13.80
CA GLY A 479 -19.41 8.47 15.10
C GLY A 479 -17.94 8.10 15.08
N ARG A 480 -17.46 7.53 16.17
CA ARG A 480 -16.06 7.15 16.34
C ARG A 480 -15.74 5.86 15.59
N ILE A 481 -14.45 5.68 15.33
CA ILE A 481 -13.87 4.41 14.90
C ILE A 481 -13.21 3.77 16.12
N ALA A 482 -13.37 2.46 16.33
CA ALA A 482 -12.72 1.79 17.45
C ALA A 482 -12.25 0.38 17.11
N PHE A 483 -11.17 -0.05 17.73
CA PHE A 483 -10.62 -1.39 17.59
C PHE A 483 -10.96 -2.23 18.81
N GLN A 484 -11.43 -3.46 18.60
CA GLN A 484 -11.92 -4.33 19.67
C GLN A 484 -10.85 -5.32 20.15
N ILE A 485 -10.82 -5.55 21.46
CA ILE A 485 -10.39 -6.82 22.06
C ILE A 485 -11.64 -7.44 22.67
N HIS A 486 -12.03 -8.60 22.17
CA HIS A 486 -13.22 -9.29 22.67
C HIS A 486 -12.95 -9.95 24.03
N ALA A 487 -14.02 -10.14 24.82
CA ALA A 487 -13.98 -10.91 26.05
C ALA A 487 -13.64 -12.38 25.79
N GLY A 488 -12.95 -13.03 26.71
CA GLY A 488 -12.59 -14.44 26.57
C GLY A 488 -11.16 -14.72 26.99
N GLY A 489 -10.56 -15.74 26.37
CA GLY A 489 -9.18 -16.16 26.63
C GLY A 489 -8.14 -15.15 26.14
N PRO A 490 -6.85 -15.46 26.35
CA PRO A 490 -5.77 -14.65 25.83
C PRO A 490 -5.85 -14.50 24.31
N MET A 491 -5.58 -13.30 23.80
CA MET A 491 -5.52 -13.04 22.36
C MET A 491 -4.56 -11.89 22.05
N GLU A 492 -4.07 -11.86 20.83
CA GLU A 492 -3.31 -10.72 20.31
C GLU A 492 -3.77 -10.40 18.89
N ILE A 493 -4.11 -9.13 18.66
CA ILE A 493 -4.42 -8.58 17.35
C ILE A 493 -3.50 -7.42 17.02
N GLN A 494 -3.08 -7.36 15.76
CA GLN A 494 -2.21 -6.32 15.25
C GLN A 494 -2.85 -5.64 14.06
N PHE A 495 -2.85 -4.31 14.06
CA PHE A 495 -3.33 -3.46 12.98
C PHE A 495 -2.21 -2.56 12.48
N LYS A 496 -2.14 -2.34 11.17
CA LYS A 496 -1.21 -1.39 10.55
C LYS A 496 -1.81 -0.78 9.30
N ASP A 497 -1.10 0.21 8.74
CA ASP A 497 -1.53 0.90 7.52
C ASP A 497 -2.95 1.49 7.65
N ILE A 498 -3.26 1.99 8.86
CA ILE A 498 -4.59 2.49 9.23
C ILE A 498 -4.74 3.90 8.69
N GLN A 499 -5.56 4.04 7.66
CA GLN A 499 -5.72 5.26 6.87
C GLN A 499 -7.19 5.54 6.64
N ILE A 500 -7.56 6.82 6.74
CA ILE A 500 -8.93 7.26 6.51
C ILE A 500 -8.97 8.40 5.50
N GLN A 501 -9.88 8.30 4.54
CA GLN A 501 -10.28 9.38 3.66
C GLN A 501 -11.68 9.81 4.08
N PRO A 502 -11.83 10.93 4.82
CA PRO A 502 -13.13 11.53 5.03
C PRO A 502 -13.67 12.03 3.69
N LEU A 503 -14.98 11.93 3.51
CA LEU A 503 -15.67 12.26 2.26
C LEU A 503 -16.67 13.40 2.49
N PRO A 504 -17.09 14.10 1.43
CA PRO A 504 -18.17 15.07 1.51
C PRO A 504 -19.43 14.54 2.18
N SER A 505 -20.09 15.42 2.93
CA SER A 505 -21.46 15.25 3.39
C SER A 505 -22.28 16.42 2.83
N PRO A 506 -22.77 16.33 1.57
CA PRO A 506 -23.49 17.43 0.94
C PRO A 506 -24.70 17.84 1.77
N THR A 507 -24.84 19.13 2.04
CA THR A 507 -25.97 19.65 2.84
C THR A 507 -26.99 20.36 1.96
N PRO A 508 -28.30 20.38 2.30
CA PRO A 508 -29.30 21.09 1.51
C PRO A 508 -29.18 22.63 1.50
N CYS A 509 -28.18 23.22 2.18
CA CYS A 509 -28.16 24.64 2.53
C CYS A 509 -27.46 25.56 1.49
N ASP A 510 -27.47 26.86 1.79
CA ASP A 510 -27.10 28.06 1.02
C ASP A 510 -25.86 27.94 0.07
N ASP A 511 -26.04 28.18 -1.24
CA ASP A 511 -24.98 28.12 -2.28
C ASP A 511 -24.05 29.34 -2.28
N THR A 512 -24.29 30.31 -1.41
CA THR A 512 -23.38 31.45 -1.26
C THR A 512 -22.15 31.11 -0.41
N GLN A 513 -22.15 29.95 0.27
CA GLN A 513 -21.03 29.48 1.08
C GLN A 513 -20.19 28.43 0.34
N PRO A 514 -18.85 28.43 0.49
CA PRO A 514 -18.02 27.33 0.00
C PRO A 514 -18.40 25.98 0.60
N GLY A 515 -18.33 24.91 -0.19
CA GLY A 515 -18.60 23.55 0.25
C GLY A 515 -19.47 22.74 -0.70
N PHE A 516 -19.85 21.53 -0.27
CA PHE A 516 -20.70 20.61 -1.03
C PHE A 516 -22.17 20.77 -0.63
N HIS A 517 -23.00 20.97 -1.65
CA HIS A 517 -24.39 21.35 -1.50
C HIS A 517 -25.29 20.42 -2.29
N LEU A 518 -26.24 19.80 -1.61
CA LEU A 518 -27.28 19.01 -2.25
C LEU A 518 -28.33 19.94 -2.85
N ARG A 519 -28.68 19.70 -4.12
CA ARG A 519 -29.63 20.47 -4.90
C ARG A 519 -30.64 19.56 -5.55
N THR A 520 -31.81 20.13 -5.86
CA THR A 520 -32.87 19.45 -6.60
C THR A 520 -33.20 20.25 -7.84
N VAL A 521 -33.28 19.59 -8.99
CA VAL A 521 -33.83 20.16 -10.23
C VAL A 521 -35.10 19.41 -10.59
N LYS A 522 -36.13 20.14 -11.03
CA LYS A 522 -37.35 19.56 -11.56
C LYS A 522 -37.19 19.32 -13.06
N THR A 523 -37.36 18.08 -13.50
CA THR A 523 -37.40 17.71 -14.91
C THR A 523 -38.81 17.21 -15.27
N ASP A 524 -39.04 17.00 -16.55
CA ASP A 524 -40.23 16.32 -17.09
C ASP A 524 -40.38 14.87 -16.56
N GLN A 525 -39.28 14.25 -16.16
CA GLN A 525 -39.22 12.92 -15.53
C GLN A 525 -39.21 12.95 -13.98
N GLY A 526 -39.49 14.11 -13.38
CA GLY A 526 -39.62 14.29 -11.93
C GLY A 526 -38.45 15.03 -11.26
N GLU A 527 -38.39 15.00 -9.93
CA GLU A 527 -37.32 15.65 -9.18
C GLU A 527 -36.02 14.84 -9.25
N ARG A 528 -34.91 15.54 -9.51
CA ARG A 528 -33.56 14.99 -9.60
C ARG A 528 -32.66 15.67 -8.59
N LYS A 529 -32.06 14.88 -7.71
CA LYS A 529 -31.07 15.38 -6.75
C LYS A 529 -29.66 15.31 -7.34
N TYR A 530 -28.84 16.30 -7.05
CA TYR A 530 -27.46 16.39 -7.50
C TYR A 530 -26.64 17.19 -6.49
N THR A 531 -25.33 17.01 -6.48
CA THR A 531 -24.44 17.78 -5.61
C THR A 531 -23.73 18.87 -6.40
N VAL A 532 -23.55 20.04 -5.78
CA VAL A 532 -22.71 21.14 -6.28
C VAL A 532 -21.63 21.44 -5.27
N TYR A 533 -20.37 21.45 -5.69
CA TYR A 533 -19.29 22.06 -4.93
C TYR A 533 -19.15 23.53 -5.32
N VAL A 534 -19.16 24.40 -4.30
CA VAL A 534 -18.86 25.82 -4.40
C VAL A 534 -17.44 26.06 -3.86
N PRO A 535 -16.51 26.65 -4.63
CA PRO A 535 -15.10 26.74 -4.24
C PRO A 535 -14.84 27.75 -3.14
N VAL A 536 -13.73 27.55 -2.41
CA VAL A 536 -13.24 28.51 -1.41
C VAL A 536 -13.02 29.88 -2.07
N GLY A 537 -13.51 30.93 -1.41
CA GLY A 537 -13.40 32.30 -1.90
C GLY A 537 -14.37 32.64 -3.05
N TYR A 538 -15.42 31.84 -3.25
CA TYR A 538 -16.58 32.24 -4.03
C TYR A 538 -17.33 33.39 -3.34
N ASP A 539 -17.54 34.49 -4.06
CA ASP A 539 -18.26 35.68 -3.58
C ASP A 539 -19.33 36.18 -4.57
N GLY A 540 -19.58 35.41 -5.63
CA GLY A 540 -20.49 35.76 -6.72
C GLY A 540 -20.03 36.91 -7.62
N LYS A 541 -18.87 37.54 -7.37
CA LYS A 541 -18.39 38.71 -8.13
C LYS A 541 -17.43 38.32 -9.25
N LYS A 542 -16.64 37.26 -9.07
CA LYS A 542 -15.70 36.77 -10.08
C LYS A 542 -16.21 35.49 -10.74
N PRO A 543 -15.97 35.29 -12.04
CA PRO A 543 -16.31 34.04 -12.72
C PRO A 543 -15.40 32.91 -12.23
N PHE A 544 -15.98 31.71 -12.09
CA PHE A 544 -15.26 30.47 -11.83
C PHE A 544 -15.51 29.47 -12.97
N PRO A 545 -14.52 28.64 -13.34
CA PRO A 545 -14.76 27.49 -14.21
C PRO A 545 -15.84 26.58 -13.61
N ILE A 546 -16.61 25.93 -14.48
CA ILE A 546 -17.58 24.90 -14.09
C ILE A 546 -17.10 23.57 -14.64
N ALA A 547 -16.99 22.57 -13.76
CA ALA A 547 -16.75 21.18 -14.13
C ALA A 547 -18.03 20.36 -13.93
N LEU A 548 -18.50 19.70 -14.97
CA LEU A 548 -19.55 18.70 -14.87
C LEU A 548 -18.88 17.33 -14.71
N PHE A 549 -19.04 16.70 -13.53
CA PHE A 549 -18.47 15.40 -13.24
C PHE A 549 -19.48 14.29 -13.53
N LEU A 550 -19.21 13.49 -14.55
CA LEU A 550 -20.01 12.31 -14.85
C LEU A 550 -19.41 11.12 -14.11
N HIS A 551 -20.21 10.49 -13.26
CA HIS A 551 -19.83 9.31 -12.48
C HIS A 551 -19.98 8.03 -13.30
N ASP A 552 -19.55 6.86 -12.81
CA ASP A 552 -19.71 5.56 -13.50
C ASP A 552 -20.88 4.77 -12.86
N SER A 553 -21.05 3.51 -13.23
CA SER A 553 -22.10 2.62 -12.73
C SER A 553 -22.09 2.41 -11.20
N GLY A 554 -21.00 2.74 -10.50
CA GLY A 554 -20.84 2.57 -9.06
C GLY A 554 -21.61 3.58 -8.22
N GLU A 555 -21.82 4.80 -8.73
CA GLU A 555 -22.42 5.92 -7.99
C GLU A 555 -23.88 6.18 -8.37
N ARG A 556 -24.55 5.23 -9.03
CA ARG A 556 -25.96 5.33 -9.40
C ARG A 556 -26.91 5.38 -8.19
N GLY A 557 -27.99 6.15 -8.30
CA GLY A 557 -29.00 6.28 -7.26
C GLY A 557 -29.85 7.54 -7.37
N ASP A 558 -30.55 7.85 -6.27
CA ASP A 558 -31.52 8.94 -6.16
C ASP A 558 -31.27 9.90 -4.99
N ASP A 559 -30.15 9.71 -4.28
CA ASP A 559 -29.81 10.53 -3.11
C ASP A 559 -29.15 11.86 -3.48
N GLY A 560 -28.57 11.96 -4.67
CA GLY A 560 -27.83 13.09 -5.23
C GLY A 560 -26.42 13.25 -4.65
N THR A 561 -25.92 12.29 -3.87
CA THR A 561 -24.71 12.43 -3.05
C THR A 561 -23.57 11.51 -3.46
N LEU A 562 -23.85 10.27 -3.93
CA LEU A 562 -22.79 9.28 -4.22
C LEU A 562 -21.76 9.78 -5.23
N GLY A 563 -22.19 10.50 -6.28
CA GLY A 563 -21.27 11.03 -7.30
C GLY A 563 -20.22 12.01 -6.76
N SER A 564 -20.47 12.62 -5.59
CA SER A 564 -19.52 13.51 -4.91
C SER A 564 -18.61 12.79 -3.91
N MET A 565 -18.84 11.50 -3.64
CA MET A 565 -18.12 10.72 -2.63
C MET A 565 -16.99 9.87 -3.20
N ASP A 566 -16.80 9.88 -4.53
CA ASP A 566 -15.67 9.23 -5.19
C ASP A 566 -14.98 10.21 -6.17
N GLY A 567 -13.84 9.82 -6.71
CA GLY A 567 -13.10 10.55 -7.74
C GLY A 567 -12.88 12.03 -7.39
N LEU A 568 -13.41 12.92 -8.23
CA LEU A 568 -13.22 14.36 -8.11
C LEU A 568 -13.81 14.93 -6.81
N GLY A 569 -14.95 14.44 -6.35
CA GLY A 569 -15.58 14.98 -5.14
C GLY A 569 -14.77 14.65 -3.88
N ALA A 570 -14.24 13.43 -3.80
CA ALA A 570 -13.32 13.02 -2.74
C ALA A 570 -12.00 13.82 -2.78
N ALA A 571 -11.47 14.10 -3.98
CA ALA A 571 -10.26 14.89 -4.15
C ALA A 571 -10.45 16.36 -3.72
N ILE A 572 -11.54 16.99 -4.15
CA ILE A 572 -11.92 18.35 -3.75
C ILE A 572 -12.08 18.46 -2.24
N TYR A 573 -12.68 17.46 -1.59
CA TYR A 573 -12.84 17.47 -0.13
C TYR A 573 -11.50 17.47 0.61
N GLY A 574 -10.53 16.71 0.11
CA GLY A 574 -9.19 16.64 0.70
C GLY A 574 -8.38 17.92 0.54
N HIS A 575 -8.53 18.61 -0.60
CA HIS A 575 -7.71 19.77 -0.98
C HIS A 575 -8.54 20.86 -1.68
N PRO A 576 -9.52 21.49 -1.00
CA PRO A 576 -10.48 22.39 -1.65
C PRO A 576 -9.84 23.60 -2.32
N GLU A 577 -8.67 24.04 -1.85
CA GLU A 577 -7.86 25.13 -2.39
C GLU A 577 -7.29 24.83 -3.79
N ASP A 578 -7.03 23.57 -4.12
CA ASP A 578 -6.44 23.14 -5.40
C ASP A 578 -7.48 23.13 -6.54
N TYR A 579 -8.76 23.27 -6.19
CA TYR A 579 -9.88 23.22 -7.13
C TYR A 579 -10.70 24.52 -7.09
N PRO A 580 -10.17 25.63 -7.64
CA PRO A 580 -10.88 26.91 -7.74
C PRO A 580 -11.92 26.85 -8.87
N MET A 581 -12.91 25.96 -8.75
CA MET A 581 -13.98 25.74 -9.72
C MET A 581 -15.27 25.33 -9.02
N ILE A 582 -16.40 25.61 -9.67
CA ILE A 582 -17.69 25.03 -9.30
C ILE A 582 -17.74 23.63 -9.92
N ALA A 583 -18.02 22.59 -9.13
CA ALA A 583 -18.18 21.24 -9.64
C ALA A 583 -19.62 20.76 -9.48
N VAL A 584 -20.20 20.20 -10.52
CA VAL A 584 -21.57 19.68 -10.53
C VAL A 584 -21.52 18.17 -10.67
N PHE A 585 -22.15 17.47 -9.74
CA PHE A 585 -22.20 16.02 -9.63
C PHE A 585 -23.65 15.55 -9.83
N PRO A 586 -24.12 15.42 -11.09
CA PRO A 586 -25.39 14.76 -11.38
C PRO A 586 -25.35 13.28 -10.95
N GLN A 587 -26.51 12.66 -10.77
CA GLN A 587 -26.62 11.24 -10.45
C GLN A 587 -27.65 10.55 -11.36
N ALA A 588 -27.19 9.53 -12.08
CA ALA A 588 -28.04 8.64 -12.86
C ALA A 588 -28.68 7.58 -11.95
N ARG A 589 -29.94 7.22 -12.23
CA ARG A 589 -30.71 6.29 -11.37
C ARG A 589 -30.34 4.83 -11.59
N GLU A 590 -30.50 4.37 -12.83
CA GLU A 590 -30.52 2.94 -13.16
C GLU A 590 -29.46 2.56 -14.18
N SER A 591 -29.24 3.37 -15.22
CA SER A 591 -28.28 3.09 -16.28
C SER A 591 -27.26 4.23 -16.41
N TRP A 592 -26.12 3.94 -17.03
CA TRP A 592 -25.10 4.94 -17.34
C TRP A 592 -24.75 4.85 -18.83
N ARG A 593 -25.26 5.79 -19.64
CA ARG A 593 -25.00 5.98 -21.07
C ARG A 593 -25.19 7.45 -21.41
N ALA A 594 -24.72 7.92 -22.57
CA ALA A 594 -24.93 9.32 -22.99
C ALA A 594 -26.41 9.77 -23.02
N GLU A 595 -27.35 8.81 -23.09
CA GLU A 595 -28.81 9.02 -23.05
C GLU A 595 -29.45 8.50 -21.74
N SER A 596 -28.67 8.19 -20.70
CA SER A 596 -29.24 7.68 -19.45
C SER A 596 -29.97 8.76 -18.66
N ASP A 597 -31.14 8.38 -18.15
CA ASP A 597 -32.05 9.16 -17.31
C ASP A 597 -31.43 9.75 -16.04
#